data_AF-A0A1C6G073-F1
#
_entry.id   AF-A0A1C6G073-F1
#
_cell.length_a   1.000
_cell.length_b   1.000
_cell.length_c   1.000
_cell.angle_alpha   90.00
_cell.angle_beta   90.00
_cell.angle_gamma   90.00
#
_symmetry.space_group_name_H-M   'P 1'
#
loop_
_entity.id
_entity.type
_entity.pdbx_description
1 polymer ?
#
loop_
_entity_poly.entity_id
_entity_poly.type
_entity_poly.pdbx_seq_one_letter_code
_entity_poly.pdbx_strand_id
1 'polypeptide(L)' 'MISFWYEGEEKDGVLRNLTPVECERLMGLPEGWTAYGNLGQPISDNARCKALGNAIALPCADYIMAGIAETIHE' A
#
# COMPACT_ATOMS: atom_id res chain seq x y z
N MET A 1 -4.35 -6.29 -10.71
CA MET A 1 -5.76 -6.63 -10.95
C MET A 1 -6.13 -7.76 -10.00
N ILE A 2 -7.26 -7.65 -9.33
CA ILE A 2 -7.79 -8.66 -8.42
C ILE A 2 -9.21 -9.02 -8.86
N SER A 3 -9.62 -10.26 -8.63
CA SER A 3 -11.01 -10.67 -8.75
C SER A 3 -11.76 -10.30 -7.47
N PHE A 4 -12.96 -9.76 -7.61
CA PHE A 4 -13.84 -9.38 -6.52
C PHE A 4 -15.23 -9.96 -6.76
N TRP A 5 -15.77 -10.66 -5.75
CA TRP A 5 -17.10 -11.26 -5.76
C TRP A 5 -17.64 -11.34 -4.34
N TYR A 6 -18.97 -11.48 -4.21
CA TYR A 6 -19.62 -11.81 -2.95
C TYR A 6 -19.83 -13.33 -2.84
N GLU A 7 -19.83 -13.86 -1.62
CA GLU A 7 -20.04 -15.28 -1.36
C GLU A 7 -21.43 -15.72 -1.87
N GLY A 8 -21.48 -16.73 -2.74
CA GLY A 8 -22.71 -17.19 -3.40
C GLY A 8 -23.10 -16.45 -4.68
N GLU A 9 -22.37 -15.38 -5.05
CA GLU A 9 -22.55 -14.60 -6.29
C GLU A 9 -21.28 -14.64 -7.16
N GLU A 10 -20.57 -15.78 -7.21
CA GLU A 10 -19.28 -15.88 -7.88
C GLU A 10 -19.37 -15.60 -9.39
N LYS A 11 -20.54 -15.87 -9.99
CA LYS A 11 -20.80 -15.64 -11.41
C LYS A 11 -20.85 -14.15 -11.79
N ASP A 12 -21.20 -13.30 -10.82
CA ASP A 12 -21.29 -11.84 -11.00
C ASP A 12 -19.98 -11.13 -10.58
N GLY A 13 -18.92 -11.91 -10.32
CA GLY A 13 -17.61 -11.39 -9.98
C GLY A 13 -17.02 -10.48 -11.07
N VAL A 14 -16.29 -9.46 -10.64
CA VAL A 14 -15.63 -8.49 -11.53
C VAL A 14 -14.13 -8.45 -11.30
N LEU A 15 -13.39 -8.22 -12.38
CA LEU A 15 -11.98 -7.87 -12.31
C LEU A 15 -11.84 -6.37 -12.11
N ARG A 16 -11.09 -5.97 -11.08
CA ARG A 16 -10.77 -4.55 -10.84
C ARG A 16 -9.33 -4.35 -10.45
N ASN A 17 -8.88 -3.10 -10.58
CA ASN A 17 -7.61 -2.69 -10.00
C ASN A 17 -7.77 -2.42 -8.50
N LEU A 18 -6.65 -2.55 -7.80
CA LEU A 18 -6.57 -2.11 -6.41
C LEU A 18 -6.68 -0.59 -6.37
N THR A 19 -7.43 -0.09 -5.39
CA THR A 19 -7.44 1.34 -5.08
C THR A 19 -6.11 1.72 -4.43
N PRO A 20 -5.70 3.00 -4.51
CA PRO A 20 -4.49 3.45 -3.83
C PRO A 20 -4.50 3.16 -2.32
N VAL A 21 -5.67 3.22 -1.67
CA VAL A 21 -5.83 2.93 -0.23
C VAL A 21 -5.61 1.45 0.07
N GLU A 22 -6.09 0.54 -0.79
CA GLU A 22 -5.79 -0.89 -0.64
C GLU A 22 -4.29 -1.16 -0.80
N CYS A 23 -3.63 -0.49 -1.75
CA CYS A 23 -2.18 -0.58 -1.92
C CYS A 23 -1.43 -0.02 -0.70
N GLU A 24 -1.85 1.11 -0.13
CA GLU A 24 -1.28 1.67 1.11
C GLU A 24 -1.34 0.65 2.26
N ARG A 25 -2.51 0.04 2.47
CA ARG A 25 -2.72 -0.98 3.51
C ARG A 25 -1.83 -2.21 3.29
N LEU A 26 -1.72 -2.69 2.05
CA LEU A 26 -0.83 -3.81 1.71
C LEU A 26 0.65 -3.50 1.99
N MET A 27 1.06 -2.24 1.80
CA MET A 27 2.42 -1.78 2.09
C MET A 27 2.65 -1.47 3.58
N GLY A 28 1.61 -1.55 4.42
CA GLY A 28 1.67 -1.18 5.84
C GLY A 28 1.64 0.32 6.12
N LEU A 29 1.26 1.14 5.13
CA LEU A 29 1.18 2.59 5.28
C LEU A 29 -0.19 3.01 5.87
N PRO A 30 -0.24 4.16 6.58
CA PRO A 30 -1.51 4.75 7.02
C PRO A 30 -2.43 5.08 5.83
N GLU A 31 -3.73 5.08 6.08
CA GLU A 31 -4.71 5.43 5.04
C GLU A 31 -4.55 6.89 4.60
N GLY A 32 -4.48 7.09 3.29
CA GLY A 32 -4.28 8.42 2.71
C GLY A 32 -2.85 8.94 2.82
N TRP A 33 -1.87 8.08 3.18
CA TRP A 33 -0.45 8.47 3.24
C TRP A 33 0.05 9.10 1.94
N THR A 34 -0.45 8.63 0.80
CA THR A 34 -0.10 9.16 -0.52
C THR A 34 -1.18 10.09 -1.10
N ALA A 35 -2.18 10.52 -0.32
CA ALA A 35 -3.26 11.35 -0.88
C ALA A 35 -2.79 12.73 -1.35
N TYR A 36 -1.72 13.26 -0.75
CA TYR A 36 -1.23 14.62 -0.98
C TYR A 36 0.25 14.62 -1.38
N GLY A 37 0.60 15.52 -2.31
CA GLY A 37 1.99 15.79 -2.67
C GLY A 37 2.67 16.76 -1.72
N ASN A 38 3.94 17.08 -1.99
CA ASN A 38 4.76 17.96 -1.14
C ASN A 38 4.19 19.37 -0.89
N LEU A 39 3.34 19.90 -1.78
CA LEU A 39 2.71 21.22 -1.58
C LEU A 39 1.27 21.11 -1.05
N GLY A 40 0.86 19.94 -0.54
CA GLY A 40 -0.46 19.72 0.04
C GLY A 40 -1.61 19.58 -0.97
N GLN A 41 -1.32 19.53 -2.28
CA GLN A 41 -2.36 19.25 -3.28
C GLN A 41 -2.67 17.75 -3.39
N PRO A 42 -3.93 17.37 -3.66
CA PRO A 42 -4.29 16.01 -4.01
C PRO A 42 -3.51 15.53 -5.23
N ILE A 43 -3.03 14.29 -5.18
CA ILE A 43 -2.36 13.66 -6.31
C ILE A 43 -3.24 12.57 -6.95
N SER A 44 -3.11 12.38 -8.26
CA SER A 44 -3.94 11.43 -9.01
C SER A 44 -3.66 9.99 -8.59
N ASP A 45 -4.66 9.11 -8.70
CA ASP A 45 -4.53 7.70 -8.33
C ASP A 45 -3.37 6.99 -9.05
N ASN A 46 -3.11 7.34 -10.32
CA ASN A 46 -1.94 6.82 -11.04
C ASN A 46 -0.62 7.27 -10.43
N ALA A 47 -0.52 8.53 -10.00
CA ALA A 47 0.68 9.03 -9.33
C ALA A 47 0.89 8.35 -7.97
N ARG A 48 -0.20 8.11 -7.23
CA ARG A 48 -0.21 7.37 -5.96
C ARG A 48 0.28 5.93 -6.15
N CYS A 49 -0.32 5.20 -7.09
CA CYS A 49 0.10 3.84 -7.42
C CYS A 49 1.57 3.76 -7.86
N LYS A 50 2.06 4.76 -8.63
CA LYS A 50 3.47 4.84 -9.02
C LYS A 50 4.39 5.10 -7.83
N ALA A 51 4.01 5.99 -6.91
CA ALA A 51 4.78 6.25 -5.70
C ALA A 51 4.84 5.01 -4.80
N LEU A 52 3.71 4.34 -4.59
CA LEU A 52 3.63 3.08 -3.82
C LEU A 52 4.45 1.96 -4.47
N GLY A 53 4.43 1.83 -5.79
CA GLY A 53 5.24 0.83 -6.51
C GLY A 53 6.75 1.04 -6.40
N ASN A 54 7.20 2.27 -6.13
CA ASN A 54 8.61 2.60 -5.88
C ASN A 54 8.96 2.63 -4.38
N ALA A 55 7.97 2.44 -3.49
CA ALA A 55 8.17 2.44 -2.05
C ALA A 55 8.64 1.07 -1.55
N ILE A 56 8.86 0.98 -0.24
CA ILE A 56 9.25 -0.25 0.45
C ILE A 56 8.06 -0.73 1.29
N ALA A 57 7.84 -2.03 1.35
CA ALA A 57 6.84 -2.60 2.27
C ALA A 57 7.31 -2.39 3.72
N LEU A 58 6.55 -1.60 4.48
CA LEU A 58 6.89 -1.20 5.84
C LEU A 58 7.14 -2.40 6.77
N PRO A 59 6.33 -3.48 6.75
CA PRO A 59 6.56 -4.63 7.63
C PRO A 59 7.94 -5.29 7.42
N CYS A 60 8.43 -5.31 6.18
CA CYS A 60 9.75 -5.86 5.88
C CYS A 60 10.88 -4.95 6.35
N ALA A 61 10.72 -3.63 6.14
CA ALA A 61 11.69 -2.65 6.59
C ALA A 61 11.80 -2.61 8.12
N ASP A 62 10.66 -2.61 8.82
CA ASP A 62 10.60 -2.61 10.28
C ASP A 62 11.32 -3.81 10.88
N TYR A 63 11.11 -5.00 10.31
CA TYR A 63 11.78 -6.22 10.76
C TYR A 63 13.31 -6.14 10.64
N ILE A 64 13.81 -5.67 9.49
CA ILE A 64 15.26 -5.53 9.26
C ILE A 64 15.86 -4.48 10.19
N MET A 65 15.20 -3.32 10.32
CA MET A 65 15.70 -2.22 11.14
C MET A 65 15.68 -2.57 12.63
N ALA A 66 14.69 -3.32 13.10
CA ALA A 66 14.65 -3.83 14.48
C ALA A 66 15.89 -4.70 14.78
N GLY A 67 16.23 -5.65 13.92
CA GLY A 67 17.41 -6.50 14.11
C GLY A 67 18.72 -5.73 14.08
N ILE A 68 18.83 -4.70 13.23
CA ILE A 68 20.00 -3.80 13.21
C ILE A 68 20.11 -3.03 14.53
N ALA A 69 18.99 -2.48 15.02
CA ALA A 69 18.98 -1.73 16.28
C ALA A 69 19.38 -2.60 17.47
N GLU A 70 18.86 -3.83 17.55
CA GLU A 70 19.25 -4.80 18.57
C GLU A 70 20.77 -5.07 18.56
N THR A 71 21.35 -5.29 17.38
CA THR A 71 22.79 -5.56 17.24
C THR A 71 23.68 -4.37 17.61
N ILE A 72 23.22 -3.13 17.37
CA ILE A 72 23.99 -1.91 17.70
C ILE A 72 23.95 -1.62 19.21
N HIS A 73 22.90 -2.09 19.91
CA HIS A 73 22.70 -1.87 21.34
C HIS A 73 23.22 -3.00 22.23
N GLU A 74 23.78 -4.07 21.64
CA GLU A 74 24.67 -5.05 22.30
C GLU A 74 26.12 -4.56 22.39
#